data_AF-A0A9W7L9T4-F1
#
_entry.id   AF-A0A9W7L9T4-F1
#
_cell.length_a   1.000
_cell.length_b   1.000
_cell.length_c   1.000
_cell.angle_alpha   90.00
_cell.angle_beta   90.00
_cell.angle_gamma   90.00
#
_symmetry.space_group_name_H-M   'P 1'
#
loop_
_entity.id
_entity.type
_entity.pdbx_description
1 polymer ?
#
loop_
_entity_poly.entity_id
_entity_poly.type
_entity_poly.pdbx_seq_one_letter_code
_entity_poly.pdbx_strand_id
1 'polypeptide(L)' 'MSASQLRQRYGKGGTAADSELSASQLRARYGVQSNSRDFSTSKQADSNSDAAMMAVGAFCVVVLFYFLYSFFG' A
#
# COMPACT_ATOMS: atom_id res chain seq x y z
N MET A 1 -6.54 -1.31 42.21
CA MET A 1 -5.63 -0.92 41.11
C MET A 1 -6.16 0.38 40.52
N SER A 2 -5.41 1.49 40.60
CA SER A 2 -5.91 2.81 40.16
C SER A 2 -5.87 2.93 38.63
N ALA A 3 -6.81 3.66 38.03
CA ALA A 3 -6.88 3.87 36.57
C ALA A 3 -5.55 4.40 36.00
N SER A 4 -4.84 5.23 36.76
CA SER A 4 -3.51 5.76 36.39
C SER A 4 -2.45 4.65 36.31
N GLN A 5 -2.48 3.68 37.22
CA GLN A 5 -1.56 2.53 37.22
C GLN A 5 -1.88 1.54 36.08
N LEU A 6 -3.17 1.39 35.74
CA LEU A 6 -3.62 0.61 34.58
C LEU A 6 -3.10 1.22 33.27
N ARG A 7 -3.19 2.55 33.15
CA ARG A 7 -2.67 3.28 31.98
C ARG A 7 -1.14 3.24 31.90
N GLN A 8 -0.46 3.23 33.05
CA GLN A 8 1.00 3.07 33.09
C GLN A 8 1.45 1.65 32.70
N ARG A 9 0.70 0.60 33.09
CA ARG A 9 1.04 -0.78 32.72
C ARG A 9 0.70 -1.12 31.27
N TYR A 10 -0.48 -0.75 30.80
CA TYR A 10 -1.00 -1.11 29.47
C TYR A 10 -0.84 0.00 28.42
N GLY A 11 -0.27 1.14 28.79
CA GLY A 11 0.07 2.22 27.87
C GLY A 11 1.27 1.88 26.97
N LYS A 12 1.46 2.69 25.91
CA LYS A 12 2.60 2.57 25.00
C LYS A 12 3.91 2.76 25.77
N GLY A 13 4.67 1.67 25.96
CA GLY A 13 5.91 1.66 26.75
C GLY A 13 5.76 1.22 28.22
N GLY A 14 4.61 0.69 28.64
CA GLY A 14 4.42 0.15 29.99
C GLY A 14 5.21 -1.14 30.27
N THR A 15 5.07 -1.72 31.47
CA THR A 15 5.76 -2.97 31.87
C THR A 15 4.95 -4.25 31.61
N ALA A 16 3.75 -4.15 31.02
CA ALA A 16 2.95 -5.32 30.70
C ALA A 16 3.69 -6.22 29.70
N ALA A 17 3.69 -7.53 30.00
CA ALA A 17 4.25 -8.56 29.14
C ALA A 17 3.45 -8.67 27.85
N ASP A 18 4.11 -9.09 26.77
CA ASP A 18 3.52 -9.20 25.44
C ASP A 18 2.33 -10.16 25.37
N SER A 19 2.24 -11.14 26.29
CA SER A 19 1.10 -12.05 26.42
C SER A 19 -0.19 -11.38 26.93
N GLU A 20 -0.08 -10.22 27.58
CA GLU A 20 -1.24 -9.45 28.06
C GLU A 20 -1.59 -8.28 27.15
N LEU A 21 -0.81 -8.06 26.09
CA LEU A 21 -1.01 -6.97 25.15
C LEU A 21 -1.86 -7.45 23.97
N SER A 22 -2.82 -6.62 23.57
CA SER A 22 -3.54 -6.85 22.32
C SER A 22 -2.57 -6.77 21.13
N ALA A 23 -2.85 -7.52 20.06
CA ALA A 23 -2.01 -7.56 18.86
C ALA A 23 -1.71 -6.16 18.29
N SER A 24 -2.63 -5.19 18.46
CA SER A 24 -2.43 -3.79 18.06
C SER A 24 -1.37 -3.07 18.90
N GLN A 25 -1.29 -3.36 20.20
CA GLN A 25 -0.36 -2.74 21.13
C GLN A 25 1.04 -3.36 21.02
N LEU A 26 1.11 -4.67 20.82
CA LEU A 26 2.36 -5.38 20.52
C LEU A 26 2.96 -4.86 19.20
N ARG A 27 2.12 -4.73 18.18
CA ARG A 27 2.49 -4.11 16.90
C ARG A 27 3.00 -2.68 17.05
N ALA A 28 2.37 -1.87 17.91
CA ALA A 28 2.80 -0.51 18.21
C ALA A 28 4.11 -0.42 19.00
N ARG A 29 4.49 -1.44 19.78
CA ARG A 29 5.79 -1.55 20.46
C ARG A 29 6.91 -1.99 19.52
N TYR A 30 6.68 -3.04 18.74
CA TYR A 30 7.68 -3.62 17.86
C TYR A 30 7.78 -2.94 16.49
N GLY A 31 7.03 -1.86 16.26
CA GLY A 31 7.04 -1.12 15.00
C GLY A 31 6.60 -1.96 13.79
N VAL A 32 5.92 -3.10 14.03
CA VAL A 32 5.47 -3.97 12.95
C VAL A 32 4.39 -3.20 12.18
N GLN A 33 4.60 -2.99 10.88
CA GLN A 33 3.62 -2.27 10.08
C GLN A 33 2.28 -3.02 10.13
N SER A 34 1.16 -2.32 10.37
CA SER A 34 -0.16 -2.93 10.23
C SER A 34 -0.28 -3.41 8.79
N ASN A 35 -0.57 -4.70 8.58
CA ASN A 35 -0.95 -5.18 7.26
C ASN A 35 -2.39 -4.72 7.00
N SER A 36 -2.57 -3.41 6.94
CA SER A 36 -3.77 -2.76 6.45
C SER A 36 -3.63 -2.74 4.93
N ARG A 37 -3.64 -3.91 4.29
CA ARG A 37 -3.86 -3.98 2.84
C ARG A 37 -5.27 -3.50 2.62
N ASP A 38 -5.39 -2.21 2.36
CA ASP A 38 -6.62 -1.59 1.93
C ASP A 38 -6.79 -1.95 0.46
N PHE A 39 -7.47 -3.08 0.19
CA PHE A 39 -7.79 -3.51 -1.17
C PHE A 39 -8.86 -2.62 -1.83
N SER A 40 -9.24 -1.51 -1.20
CA SER A 40 -10.35 -0.65 -1.62
C SER A 40 -9.97 0.50 -2.55
N THR A 41 -8.69 0.70 -2.92
CA THR A 41 -8.32 1.68 -3.95
C THR A 41 -7.04 1.27 -4.67
N SER A 42 -7.17 0.42 -5.70
CA SER A 42 -6.22 0.38 -6.81
C SER A 42 -6.56 1.51 -7.78
N LYS A 43 -6.33 2.74 -7.35
CA LYS A 43 -6.29 3.92 -8.23
C LYS A 43 -5.32 4.93 -7.65
N GLN A 44 -4.11 4.46 -7.41
CA GLN A 44 -2.96 5.35 -7.29
C GLN A 44 -2.63 5.82 -8.71
N ALA A 45 -3.33 6.87 -9.13
CA ALA A 45 -3.05 7.61 -10.35
C ALA A 45 -1.72 8.34 -10.14
N ASP A 46 -0.63 7.63 -10.38
CA ASP A 46 0.65 8.26 -10.64
C ASP A 46 0.54 8.83 -12.07
N SER A 47 0.18 10.12 -12.17
CA SER A 47 -0.11 10.81 -13.44
C SER A 47 0.98 10.67 -14.51
N ASN A 48 2.21 10.35 -14.10
CA ASN A 48 3.34 10.12 -15.01
C ASN A 48 3.32 8.72 -15.65
N SER A 49 2.90 7.68 -14.93
CA SER A 49 2.80 6.33 -15.50
C SER A 49 1.58 6.18 -16.42
N ASP A 50 0.48 6.88 -16.14
CA ASP A 50 -0.69 6.89 -17.04
C ASP A 50 -0.37 7.55 -18.39
N ALA A 51 0.38 8.67 -18.37
CA ALA A 51 0.84 9.33 -19.59
C ALA A 51 1.83 8.46 -20.39
N ALA A 52 2.76 7.80 -19.71
CA ALA A 52 3.71 6.88 -20.36
C ALA A 52 3.00 5.68 -21.00
N MET A 53 2.04 5.07 -20.31
CA MET A 53 1.28 3.92 -20.82
C MET A 53 0.42 4.31 -22.03
N MET A 54 -0.21 5.49 -22.02
CA MET A 54 -0.95 6.02 -23.16
C MET A 54 -0.04 6.32 -24.36
N ALA A 55 1.13 6.90 -24.13
CA ALA A 55 2.09 7.18 -25.19
C ALA A 55 2.60 5.90 -25.87
N VAL A 56 2.94 4.87 -25.08
CA VAL A 56 3.36 3.56 -25.60
C VAL A 56 2.23 2.89 -26.37
N GLY A 57 1.00 2.93 -25.84
CA GLY A 57 -0.18 2.39 -26.51
C GLY A 57 -0.43 3.03 -27.88
N ALA A 58 -0.42 4.37 -27.95
CA ALA A 58 -0.62 5.11 -29.18
C ALA A 58 0.47 4.78 -30.24
N PHE A 59 1.73 4.70 -29.82
CA PHE A 59 2.84 4.36 -30.71
C PHE A 59 2.70 2.96 -31.32
N CYS A 60 2.39 1.96 -30.50
CA CYS A 60 2.18 0.58 -30.97
C CYS A 60 1.08 0.48 -32.04
N VAL A 61 -0.04 1.20 -31.85
CA VAL A 61 -1.14 1.20 -32.83
C VAL A 61 -0.68 1.79 -34.16
N VAL A 62 0.00 2.93 -34.15
CA VAL A 62 0.50 3.57 -35.38
C VAL A 62 1.47 2.67 -36.13
N VAL A 63 2.42 2.06 -35.41
CA VAL A 63 3.41 1.14 -36.01
C VAL A 63 2.73 -0.08 -36.61
N LEU A 64 1.76 -0.69 -35.91
CA LEU A 64 1.02 -1.84 -36.42
C LEU A 64 0.22 -1.49 -37.68
N PHE A 65 -0.47 -0.35 -37.70
CA PHE A 65 -1.20 0.11 -38.88
C PHE A 65 -0.28 0.35 -40.07
N TYR A 66 0.88 0.97 -39.84
CA TYR A 66 1.87 1.20 -40.90
C TYR A 66 2.44 -0.10 -41.45
N PHE A 67 2.75 -1.05 -40.56
CA PHE A 67 3.24 -2.38 -40.95
C PHE A 67 2.20 -3.15 -41.77
N LEU A 68 0.94 -3.15 -41.33
CA LEU A 68 -0.17 -3.78 -42.06
C LEU A 68 -0.35 -3.14 -43.44
N TYR A 69 -0.33 -1.80 -43.52
CA TYR A 69 -0.47 -1.08 -44.78
C TYR A 69 0.68 -1.37 -45.75
N SER A 70 1.91 -1.44 -45.25
CA SER A 70 3.09 -1.70 -46.08
C SER A 70 3.24 -3.18 -46.50
N PHE A 71 2.65 -4.11 -45.75
CA PHE A 71 2.76 -5.54 -46.03
C PHE A 71 1.60 -6.07 -46.88
N PHE A 72 0.40 -5.49 -46.74
CA PHE A 72 -0.80 -5.90 -47.48
C PHE A 72 -1.22 -4.95 -48.60
N GLY A 73 -0.63 -3.75 -48.68
CA GLY A 73 -0.80 -2.80 -49.79
C GLY A 73 0.29 -2.95 -50.83
#